data_AF-A0A957GDE3-F1
#
_entry.id   AF-A0A957GDE3-F1
#
_cell.length_a   1.000
_cell.length_b   1.000
_cell.length_c   1.000
_cell.angle_alpha   90.00
_cell.angle_beta   90.00
_cell.angle_gamma   90.00
#
_symmetry.space_group_name_H-M   'P 1'
#
loop_
_entity.id
_entity.type
_entity.pdbx_description
1 polymer ?
#
loop_
_entity_poly.entity_id
_entity_poly.type
_entity_poly.pdbx_seq_one_letter_code
_entity_poly.pdbx_strand_id
1 'polypeptide(L)'
;QHWLALPAGNWLGQWPVTQAQYGLFVAAGGYAAGEESWWREARERDYWRKGRGFKGLFDSEYRQGAAVTNEPYTLANHPVVGVSWYEALAFCRWLTARWQAQGWLPQGWQVTLPSEAEWEKGARGGAEVPVEPLVRPVTALAPLLARPPQVAQRANPGAQAVFTWGDRPDPNRANSKETGIGTTSAVGCFPGGVSQYGAAEMLGNVWEWTRSKYAGYEYQAGDGREQLDASDDIRVLRGGSWYNSHDALRCAYRRWNSPLYGDVGCGFRVCVSPFPATSGR
;
A
#
# COMPACT_ATOMS: atom_id res chain seq x y z
N GLN A 1 -13.62 -14.60 13.49
CA GLN A 1 -13.46 -13.17 13.81
C GLN A 1 -12.66 -13.11 15.09
N HIS A 2 -11.64 -12.25 15.18
CA HIS A 2 -10.79 -12.12 16.36
C HIS A 2 -10.48 -10.64 16.62
N TRP A 3 -10.02 -10.34 17.83
CA TRP A 3 -9.59 -9.00 18.21
C TRP A 3 -8.08 -8.86 18.05
N LEU A 4 -7.67 -7.74 17.45
CA LEU A 4 -6.26 -7.40 17.25
C LEU A 4 -6.02 -5.96 17.68
N ALA A 5 -5.06 -5.77 18.58
CA ALA A 5 -4.53 -4.46 18.89
C ALA A 5 -3.39 -4.13 17.92
N LEU A 6 -3.50 -3.00 17.23
CA LEU A 6 -2.43 -2.47 16.37
C LEU A 6 -1.73 -1.31 17.08
N PRO A 7 -0.41 -1.12 16.85
CA PRO A 7 0.29 0.05 17.35
C PRO A 7 -0.42 1.35 16.96
N ALA A 8 -0.48 2.28 17.91
CA ALA A 8 -1.02 3.61 17.66
C ALA A 8 -0.02 4.48 16.89
N GLY A 9 -0.52 5.50 16.19
CA GLY A 9 0.32 6.54 15.56
C GLY A 9 0.71 6.30 14.10
N ASN A 10 0.25 5.19 13.49
CA ASN A 10 0.50 4.95 12.06
C ASN A 10 -0.40 5.83 11.18
N TRP A 11 0.16 6.29 10.07
CA TRP A 11 -0.58 7.04 9.05
C TRP A 11 -0.66 6.23 7.77
N LEU A 12 -1.80 6.23 7.11
CA LEU A 12 -1.99 5.56 5.82
C LEU A 12 -2.07 6.63 4.73
N GLY A 13 -1.43 6.38 3.58
CA GLY A 13 -1.63 7.21 2.39
C GLY A 13 -3.11 7.32 2.07
N GLN A 14 -3.57 8.50 1.66
CA GLN A 14 -5.00 8.70 1.38
C GLN A 14 -5.44 7.95 0.12
N TRP A 15 -4.57 7.85 -0.89
CA TRP A 15 -4.80 7.13 -2.15
C TRP A 15 -3.67 6.12 -2.42
N PRO A 16 -3.85 5.19 -3.38
CA PRO A 16 -2.75 4.43 -3.95
C PRO A 16 -1.67 5.37 -4.52
N VAL A 17 -0.43 4.89 -4.59
CA VAL A 17 0.65 5.66 -5.23
C VAL A 17 0.31 5.85 -6.70
N THR A 18 0.40 7.09 -7.20
CA THR A 18 0.08 7.39 -8.59
C THR A 18 1.27 7.21 -9.53
N GLN A 19 1.01 7.15 -10.83
CA GLN A 19 2.06 7.13 -11.85
C GLN A 19 2.96 8.36 -11.78
N ALA A 20 2.43 9.55 -11.51
CA ALA A 20 3.24 10.75 -11.35
C ALA A 20 4.18 10.64 -10.13
N GLN A 21 3.69 10.12 -9.01
CA GLN A 21 4.50 9.92 -7.81
C GLN A 21 5.58 8.85 -8.03
N TYR A 22 5.22 7.73 -8.64
CA TYR A 22 6.18 6.67 -8.98
C TYR A 22 7.20 7.12 -10.03
N GLY A 23 6.78 7.96 -10.98
CA GLY A 23 7.65 8.58 -11.98
C GLY A 23 8.77 9.41 -11.36
N LEU A 24 8.54 10.06 -10.21
CA LEU A 24 9.60 10.76 -9.47
C LEU A 24 10.67 9.81 -8.94
N PHE A 25 10.30 8.60 -8.51
CA PHE A 25 11.26 7.57 -8.09
C PHE A 25 12.09 7.07 -9.27
N VAL A 26 11.43 6.77 -10.40
CA VAL A 26 12.12 6.35 -11.62
C VAL A 26 13.08 7.44 -12.11
N ALA A 27 12.61 8.70 -12.21
CA ALA A 27 13.41 9.84 -12.65
C ALA A 27 14.58 10.16 -11.71
N ALA A 28 14.44 9.87 -10.41
CA ALA A 28 15.53 9.98 -9.44
C ALA A 28 16.57 8.84 -9.54
N GLY A 29 16.47 7.97 -10.55
CA GLY A 29 17.39 6.84 -10.72
C GLY A 29 17.08 5.67 -9.79
N GLY A 30 15.83 5.50 -9.36
CA GLY A 30 15.42 4.45 -8.42
C GLY A 30 15.81 3.02 -8.79
N TYR A 31 16.08 2.74 -10.07
CA TYR A 31 16.54 1.45 -10.60
C TYR A 31 18.03 1.43 -11.00
N ALA A 32 18.72 2.58 -10.90
CA ALA A 32 20.05 2.78 -11.44
C ALA A 32 21.17 2.15 -10.59
N ALA A 33 22.36 2.04 -11.21
CA ALA A 33 23.57 1.49 -10.62
C ALA A 33 24.19 2.44 -9.57
N GLY A 34 23.67 2.41 -8.34
CA GLY A 34 24.12 3.24 -7.22
C GLY A 34 23.13 3.27 -6.06
N GLU A 35 21.92 2.78 -6.32
CA GLU A 35 20.81 2.75 -5.38
C GLU A 35 20.53 1.32 -4.88
N GLU A 36 21.57 0.49 -4.78
CA GLU A 36 21.43 -0.93 -4.41
C GLU A 36 20.83 -1.13 -3.01
N SER A 37 20.81 -0.07 -2.20
CA SER A 37 20.26 -0.04 -0.85
C SER A 37 18.72 -0.02 -0.84
N TRP A 38 18.05 0.38 -1.93
CA TRP A 38 16.59 0.30 -2.07
C TRP A 38 16.12 -1.13 -2.37
N TRP A 39 17.00 -1.97 -2.91
CA TRP A 39 16.66 -3.29 -3.47
C TRP A 39 17.18 -4.46 -2.63
N ARG A 40 17.29 -4.29 -1.31
CA ARG A 40 17.99 -5.23 -0.40
C ARG A 40 17.58 -6.69 -0.62
N GLU A 41 16.29 -6.98 -0.51
CA GLU A 41 15.76 -8.34 -0.64
C GLU A 41 15.85 -8.87 -2.07
N ALA A 42 15.54 -8.03 -3.07
CA ALA A 42 15.59 -8.40 -4.47
C ALA A 42 17.01 -8.76 -4.94
N ARG A 43 18.04 -8.15 -4.35
CA ARG A 43 19.45 -8.44 -4.65
C ARG A 43 19.90 -9.79 -4.13
N GLU A 44 19.42 -10.19 -2.96
CA GLU A 44 19.74 -11.49 -2.36
C GLU A 44 19.21 -12.66 -3.21
N ARG A 45 18.22 -12.40 -4.08
CA ARG A 45 17.60 -13.36 -4.99
C ARG A 45 17.88 -13.13 -6.47
N ASP A 46 18.79 -12.22 -6.81
CA ASP A 46 19.14 -11.89 -8.19
C ASP A 46 17.99 -11.32 -9.05
N TYR A 47 16.90 -10.88 -8.40
CA TYR A 47 15.79 -10.18 -9.05
C TYR A 47 16.14 -8.74 -9.39
N TRP A 48 17.16 -8.18 -8.76
CA TRP A 48 17.74 -6.90 -9.13
C TRP A 48 19.23 -7.04 -9.41
N ARG A 49 19.70 -6.45 -10.51
CA ARG A 49 21.12 -6.45 -10.91
C ARG A 49 21.62 -5.04 -11.20
N LYS A 50 22.82 -4.74 -10.71
CA LYS A 50 23.50 -3.46 -10.95
C LYS A 50 23.63 -3.18 -12.45
N GLY A 51 23.20 -1.99 -12.86
CA GLY A 51 23.22 -1.55 -14.26
C GLY A 51 22.14 -2.18 -15.14
N ARG A 52 21.37 -3.15 -14.63
CA ARG A 52 20.30 -3.82 -15.36
C ARG A 52 18.90 -3.49 -14.84
N GLY A 53 18.76 -3.25 -13.54
CA GLY A 53 17.50 -2.91 -12.90
C GLY A 53 16.83 -4.14 -12.30
N PHE A 54 15.51 -4.23 -12.39
CA PHE A 54 14.69 -5.28 -11.77
C PHE A 54 14.09 -6.24 -12.81
N LYS A 55 13.90 -7.50 -12.44
CA LYS A 55 13.23 -8.53 -13.24
C LYS A 55 12.12 -9.18 -12.41
N GLY A 56 10.88 -8.85 -12.77
CA GLY A 56 9.65 -9.43 -12.21
C GLY A 56 9.29 -10.77 -12.83
N LEU A 57 8.14 -11.32 -12.39
CA LEU A 57 7.75 -12.70 -12.68
C LEU A 57 7.56 -12.98 -14.18
N PHE A 58 7.00 -11.99 -14.91
CA PHE A 58 6.67 -12.12 -16.33
C PHE A 58 7.70 -11.45 -17.24
N ASP A 59 8.75 -10.87 -16.67
CA ASP A 59 9.75 -10.16 -17.44
C ASP A 59 10.70 -11.17 -18.08
N SER A 60 10.94 -11.03 -19.38
CA SER A 60 12.01 -11.77 -20.07
C SER A 60 13.38 -11.18 -19.72
N GLU A 61 13.46 -9.86 -19.60
CA GLU A 61 14.67 -9.08 -19.34
C GLU A 61 14.52 -8.15 -18.14
N TYR A 62 15.65 -7.69 -17.59
CA TYR A 62 15.63 -6.66 -16.55
C TYR A 62 15.19 -5.32 -17.12
N ARG A 63 14.46 -4.54 -16.31
CA ARG A 63 13.88 -3.24 -16.65
C ARG A 63 14.19 -2.16 -15.62
N GLN A 64 14.10 -0.90 -16.05
CA GLN A 64 14.48 0.31 -15.31
C GLN A 64 13.27 1.17 -14.90
N GLY A 65 12.08 0.57 -14.83
CA GLY A 65 10.81 1.22 -14.51
C GLY A 65 9.70 0.17 -14.45
N ALA A 66 8.46 0.57 -14.16
CA ALA A 66 7.30 -0.34 -14.05
C ALA A 66 7.08 -1.19 -15.32
N ALA A 67 6.47 -2.38 -15.18
CA ALA A 67 6.29 -3.32 -16.30
C ALA A 67 5.27 -2.82 -17.33
N VAL A 68 4.31 -2.01 -16.91
CA VAL A 68 3.22 -1.52 -17.76
C VAL A 68 3.55 -0.11 -18.27
N THR A 69 3.59 0.06 -19.59
CA THR A 69 4.05 1.29 -20.25
C THR A 69 3.05 1.89 -21.24
N ASN A 70 1.83 1.34 -21.33
CA ASN A 70 0.79 1.80 -22.25
C ASN A 70 -0.35 2.51 -21.53
N GLU A 71 -1.00 3.44 -22.24
CA GLU A 71 -2.21 4.09 -21.76
C GLU A 71 -3.39 3.10 -21.66
N PRO A 72 -4.36 3.36 -20.77
CA PRO A 72 -4.43 4.51 -19.85
C PRO A 72 -3.65 4.30 -18.54
N TYR A 73 -2.99 3.16 -18.37
CA TYR A 73 -2.30 2.82 -17.12
C TYR A 73 -1.16 3.76 -16.78
N THR A 74 -0.58 4.47 -17.76
CA THR A 74 0.52 5.43 -17.57
C THR A 74 0.07 6.87 -17.31
N LEU A 75 -1.23 7.15 -17.26
CA LEU A 75 -1.73 8.50 -16.99
C LEU A 75 -1.36 8.96 -15.57
N ALA A 76 -0.93 10.22 -15.45
CA ALA A 76 -0.27 10.77 -14.26
C ALA A 76 -1.01 10.54 -12.92
N ASN A 77 -2.33 10.68 -12.91
CA ASN A 77 -3.16 10.55 -11.70
C ASN A 77 -3.79 9.16 -11.53
N HIS A 78 -3.49 8.21 -12.41
CA HIS A 78 -3.88 6.82 -12.21
C HIS A 78 -2.92 6.15 -11.20
N PRO A 79 -3.37 5.12 -10.46
CA PRO A 79 -2.48 4.30 -9.66
C PRO A 79 -1.34 3.72 -10.51
N VAL A 80 -0.13 3.66 -9.95
CA VAL A 80 0.94 2.87 -10.55
C VAL A 80 0.55 1.38 -10.53
N VAL A 81 0.72 0.70 -11.66
CA VAL A 81 0.45 -0.73 -11.83
C VAL A 81 1.61 -1.43 -12.52
N GLY A 82 1.59 -2.76 -12.55
CA GLY A 82 2.68 -3.56 -13.11
C GLY A 82 3.95 -3.48 -12.26
N VAL A 83 3.79 -3.24 -10.96
CA VAL A 83 4.87 -3.17 -9.99
C VAL A 83 4.79 -4.33 -9.01
N SER A 84 5.94 -4.91 -8.73
CA SER A 84 6.11 -6.00 -7.77
C SER A 84 6.14 -5.50 -6.33
N TRP A 85 6.09 -6.45 -5.39
CA TRP A 85 6.25 -6.15 -3.97
C TRP A 85 7.63 -5.54 -3.67
N TYR A 86 8.67 -6.06 -4.33
CA TYR A 86 10.04 -5.54 -4.20
C TYR A 86 10.18 -4.10 -4.71
N GLU A 87 9.55 -3.79 -5.83
CA GLU A 87 9.47 -2.42 -6.38
C GLU A 87 8.78 -1.45 -5.42
N ALA A 88 7.67 -1.89 -4.84
CA ALA A 88 6.92 -1.09 -3.88
C ALA A 88 7.75 -0.80 -2.61
N LEU A 89 8.55 -1.76 -2.13
CA LEU A 89 9.50 -1.54 -1.03
C LEU A 89 10.65 -0.60 -1.42
N ALA A 90 11.21 -0.75 -2.63
CA ALA A 90 12.26 0.15 -3.11
C ALA A 90 11.77 1.61 -3.15
N PHE A 91 10.56 1.83 -3.66
CA PHE A 91 9.89 3.12 -3.62
C PHE A 91 9.73 3.64 -2.18
N CYS A 92 9.27 2.81 -1.24
CA CYS A 92 9.10 3.21 0.16
C CYS A 92 10.42 3.67 0.81
N ARG A 93 11.53 2.99 0.52
CA ARG A 93 12.85 3.35 1.07
C ARG A 93 13.37 4.66 0.48
N TRP A 94 13.26 4.82 -0.83
CA TRP A 94 13.57 6.08 -1.49
C TRP A 94 12.73 7.23 -0.93
N LEU A 95 11.42 7.02 -0.74
CA LEU A 95 10.53 8.04 -0.21
C LEU A 95 10.85 8.39 1.25
N THR A 96 11.25 7.38 2.05
CA THR A 96 11.76 7.58 3.41
C THR A 96 12.97 8.51 3.41
N ALA A 97 14.00 8.20 2.62
CA ALA A 97 15.20 9.02 2.53
C ALA A 97 14.89 10.44 2.04
N ARG A 98 14.03 10.57 1.02
CA ARG A 98 13.59 11.85 0.50
C ARG A 98 12.88 12.69 1.54
N TRP A 99 11.93 12.13 2.29
CA TRP A 99 11.17 12.89 3.30
C TRP A 99 11.99 13.22 4.54
N GLN A 100 12.94 12.35 4.93
CA GLN A 100 13.90 12.66 5.99
C GLN A 100 14.82 13.83 5.59
N ALA A 101 15.33 13.83 4.36
CA ALA A 101 16.16 14.93 3.84
C ALA A 101 15.40 16.27 3.80
N GLN A 102 14.09 16.25 3.64
CA GLN A 102 13.22 17.44 3.67
C GLN A 102 12.74 17.83 5.09
N GLY A 103 13.08 17.02 6.11
CA GLY A 103 12.60 17.22 7.48
C GLY A 103 11.12 16.93 7.70
N TRP A 104 10.44 16.28 6.74
CA TRP A 104 9.02 15.94 6.84
C TRP A 104 8.77 14.63 7.59
N LEU A 105 9.79 13.78 7.67
CA LEU A 105 9.76 12.51 8.39
C LEU A 105 10.90 12.49 9.43
N PRO A 106 10.59 12.38 10.73
CA PRO A 106 11.62 12.36 11.77
C PRO A 106 12.39 11.03 11.78
N GLN A 107 13.57 11.04 12.42
CA GLN A 107 14.34 9.83 12.68
C GLN A 107 13.51 8.81 13.48
N GLY A 108 13.74 7.51 13.23
CA GLY A 108 12.96 6.41 13.83
C GLY A 108 11.62 6.12 13.14
N TRP A 109 11.22 6.94 12.18
CA TRP A 109 10.05 6.70 11.33
C TRP A 109 10.44 6.39 9.90
N GLN A 110 9.64 5.54 9.25
CA GLN A 110 9.84 5.19 7.85
C GLN A 110 8.51 5.15 7.09
N VAL A 111 8.61 5.36 5.79
CA VAL A 111 7.57 4.96 4.83
C VAL A 111 7.72 3.46 4.57
N THR A 112 6.62 2.73 4.57
CA THR A 112 6.60 1.30 4.27
C THR A 112 5.25 0.88 3.68
N LEU A 113 5.08 -0.39 3.31
CA LEU A 113 3.78 -0.95 2.96
C LEU A 113 2.99 -1.22 4.24
N PRO A 114 1.66 -1.00 4.26
CA PRO A 114 0.86 -1.42 5.39
C PRO A 114 0.96 -2.94 5.59
N SER A 115 0.84 -3.40 6.83
CA SER A 115 0.47 -4.81 7.07
C SER A 115 -0.96 -5.03 6.58
N GLU A 116 -1.33 -6.28 6.33
CA GLU A 116 -2.70 -6.65 6.04
C GLU A 116 -3.68 -6.16 7.12
N ALA A 117 -3.28 -6.21 8.39
CA ALA A 117 -4.11 -5.77 9.49
C ALA A 117 -4.28 -4.24 9.53
N GLU A 118 -3.20 -3.48 9.31
CA GLU A 118 -3.26 -2.01 9.20
C GLU A 118 -4.12 -1.59 8.00
N TRP A 119 -3.99 -2.30 6.89
CA TRP A 119 -4.80 -2.08 5.70
C TRP A 119 -6.28 -2.30 5.98
N GLU A 120 -6.65 -3.43 6.60
CA GLU A 120 -8.05 -3.74 6.89
C GLU A 120 -8.63 -2.75 7.90
N LYS A 121 -7.86 -2.36 8.92
CA LYS A 121 -8.27 -1.29 9.84
C LYS A 121 -8.52 0.01 9.08
N GLY A 122 -7.60 0.41 8.19
CA GLY A 122 -7.75 1.60 7.35
C GLY A 122 -9.01 1.60 6.48
N ALA A 123 -9.44 0.43 6.00
CA ALA A 123 -10.65 0.26 5.20
C ALA A 123 -11.93 0.19 6.06
N ARG A 124 -12.00 -0.75 7.01
CA ARG A 124 -13.22 -1.10 7.76
C ARG A 124 -13.44 -0.25 9.01
N GLY A 125 -12.38 0.21 9.65
CA GLY A 125 -12.45 0.71 11.02
C GLY A 125 -12.18 -0.36 12.08
N GLY A 126 -11.84 0.08 13.30
CA GLY A 126 -11.79 -0.78 14.49
C GLY A 126 -13.13 -0.82 15.23
N ALA A 127 -13.10 -1.16 16.52
CA ALA A 127 -14.27 -0.98 17.41
C ALA A 127 -14.68 0.50 17.51
N GLU A 128 -13.70 1.39 17.44
CA GLU A 128 -13.88 2.84 17.41
C GLU A 128 -13.22 3.43 16.15
N VAL A 129 -13.80 4.54 15.70
CA VAL A 129 -13.35 5.33 14.56
C VAL A 129 -13.39 6.81 14.93
N PRO A 130 -12.61 7.67 14.27
CA PRO A 130 -12.65 9.10 14.57
C PRO A 130 -14.03 9.67 14.21
N VAL A 131 -14.45 10.68 14.97
CA VAL A 131 -15.66 11.46 14.64
C VAL A 131 -15.49 12.17 13.30
N GLU A 132 -14.29 12.73 13.07
CA GLU A 132 -13.86 13.31 11.80
C GLU A 132 -12.47 12.76 11.41
N PRO A 133 -12.28 12.35 10.15
CA PRO A 133 -11.00 11.79 9.71
C PRO A 133 -9.88 12.84 9.75
N LEU A 134 -8.75 12.48 10.35
CA LEU A 134 -7.57 13.35 10.38
C LEU A 134 -6.72 13.14 9.11
N VAL A 135 -6.98 13.95 8.09
CA VAL A 135 -6.21 13.96 6.83
C VAL A 135 -5.30 15.18 6.79
N ARG A 136 -3.99 14.98 6.54
CA ARG A 136 -2.98 16.05 6.53
C ARG A 136 -1.97 15.84 5.40
N PRO A 137 -1.42 16.93 4.81
CA PRO A 137 -0.33 16.82 3.87
C PRO A 137 0.93 16.29 4.57
N VAL A 138 1.80 15.63 3.80
CA VAL A 138 3.07 15.09 4.31
C VAL A 138 3.94 16.13 5.02
N THR A 139 3.89 17.38 4.57
CA THR A 139 4.65 18.50 5.15
C THR A 139 4.28 18.81 6.60
N ALA A 140 3.13 18.33 7.08
CA ALA A 140 2.68 18.48 8.46
C ALA A 140 2.97 17.24 9.33
N LEU A 141 3.54 16.16 8.79
CA LEU A 141 3.70 14.89 9.53
C LEU A 141 4.68 15.00 10.69
N ALA A 142 5.88 15.56 10.50
CA ALA A 142 6.90 15.62 11.55
C ALA A 142 6.40 16.14 12.92
N PRO A 143 5.73 17.30 13.02
CA PRO A 143 5.19 17.76 14.30
C PRO A 143 4.05 16.88 14.84
N LEU A 144 3.24 16.25 13.97
CA LEU A 144 2.16 15.36 14.37
C LEU A 144 2.68 14.01 14.89
N LEU A 145 3.80 13.51 14.35
CA LEU A 145 4.44 12.29 14.82
C LEU A 145 5.15 12.51 16.16
N ALA A 146 5.76 13.68 16.35
CA ALA A 146 6.40 14.05 17.60
C ALA A 146 5.38 14.28 18.73
N ARG A 147 4.22 14.85 18.42
CA ARG A 147 3.13 15.07 19.37
C ARG A 147 1.78 14.72 18.73
N PRO A 148 1.37 13.44 18.80
CA PRO A 148 0.10 12.99 18.25
C PRO A 148 -1.07 13.81 18.80
N PRO A 149 -1.96 14.33 17.93
CA PRO A 149 -3.13 15.07 18.38
C PRO A 149 -4.14 14.15 19.05
N GLN A 150 -4.92 14.69 19.98
CA GLN A 150 -6.11 14.01 20.48
C GLN A 150 -7.18 14.05 19.39
N VAL A 151 -7.62 12.89 18.93
CA VAL A 151 -8.70 12.76 17.93
C VAL A 151 -9.91 12.20 18.63
N ALA A 152 -11.02 12.95 18.62
CA ALA A 152 -12.29 12.49 19.17
C ALA A 152 -12.73 11.19 18.48
N GLN A 153 -13.05 10.17 19.27
CA GLN A 153 -13.49 8.86 18.79
C GLN A 153 -14.99 8.68 19.02
N ARG A 154 -15.59 7.78 18.24
CA ARG A 154 -16.94 7.25 18.44
C ARG A 154 -16.92 5.75 18.20
N ALA A 155 -17.92 5.04 18.72
CA ALA A 155 -18.17 3.65 18.34
C ALA A 155 -18.33 3.53 16.82
N ASN A 156 -17.72 2.51 16.22
CA ASN A 156 -17.77 2.29 14.77
C ASN A 156 -19.14 1.70 14.37
N PRO A 157 -20.00 2.46 13.66
CA PRO A 157 -21.29 1.93 13.21
C PRO A 157 -21.16 0.83 12.16
N GLY A 158 -19.99 0.72 11.51
CA GLY A 158 -19.67 -0.26 10.48
C GLY A 158 -18.61 -1.29 10.90
N ALA A 159 -18.49 -1.62 12.19
CA ALA A 159 -17.46 -2.55 12.68
C ALA A 159 -17.48 -3.93 11.98
N GLN A 160 -18.62 -4.33 11.43
CA GLN A 160 -18.79 -5.57 10.68
C GLN A 160 -19.08 -5.33 9.18
N ALA A 161 -19.03 -4.08 8.71
CA ALA A 161 -19.39 -3.73 7.35
C ALA A 161 -18.56 -4.51 6.32
N VAL A 162 -19.24 -5.02 5.29
CA VAL A 162 -18.60 -5.78 4.21
C VAL A 162 -17.67 -4.89 3.37
N PHE A 163 -18.10 -3.66 3.10
CA PHE A 163 -17.39 -2.62 2.33
C PHE A 163 -17.10 -1.41 3.24
N THR A 164 -16.33 -0.43 2.76
CA THR A 164 -16.04 0.80 3.53
C THR A 164 -17.30 1.66 3.79
N TRP A 165 -18.39 1.40 3.04
CA TRP A 165 -19.66 2.12 3.07
C TRP A 165 -20.86 1.29 3.56
N GLY A 166 -20.66 0.07 4.06
CA GLY A 166 -21.74 -0.80 4.55
C GLY A 166 -21.74 -2.17 3.89
N ASP A 167 -22.90 -2.83 3.87
CA ASP A 167 -22.98 -4.27 3.52
C ASP A 167 -23.36 -4.56 2.08
N ARG A 168 -23.90 -3.57 1.37
CA ARG A 168 -24.36 -3.75 -0.01
C ARG A 168 -23.32 -3.23 -1.01
N PRO A 169 -23.04 -3.97 -2.09
CA PRO A 169 -22.19 -3.46 -3.16
C PRO A 169 -22.84 -2.24 -3.81
N ASP A 170 -22.02 -1.25 -4.17
CA ASP A 170 -22.45 -0.03 -4.84
C ASP A 170 -21.40 0.36 -5.89
N PRO A 171 -21.71 0.24 -7.20
CA PRO A 171 -20.75 0.54 -8.26
C PRO A 171 -20.37 2.03 -8.31
N ASN A 172 -21.10 2.93 -7.65
CA ASN A 172 -20.74 4.35 -7.57
C ASN A 172 -19.69 4.66 -6.49
N ARG A 173 -19.21 3.63 -5.77
CA ARG A 173 -18.28 3.81 -4.64
C ARG A 173 -16.92 3.16 -4.82
N ALA A 174 -16.72 2.34 -5.85
CA ALA A 174 -15.43 1.76 -6.18
C ALA A 174 -15.35 1.36 -7.65
N ASN A 175 -14.18 1.59 -8.27
CA ASN A 175 -13.89 1.08 -9.61
C ASN A 175 -13.76 -0.45 -9.56
N SER A 176 -14.70 -1.14 -10.19
CA SER A 176 -14.86 -2.60 -10.19
C SER A 176 -15.40 -3.06 -11.54
N LYS A 177 -15.49 -4.38 -11.74
CA LYS A 177 -16.04 -4.97 -12.96
C LYS A 177 -17.43 -4.41 -13.28
N GLU A 178 -18.24 -4.19 -12.24
CA GLU A 178 -19.62 -3.72 -12.32
C GLU A 178 -19.74 -2.27 -12.82
N THR A 179 -18.68 -1.46 -12.71
CA THR A 179 -18.68 -0.09 -13.26
C THR A 179 -18.60 -0.07 -14.78
N GLY A 180 -18.08 -1.12 -15.40
CA GLY A 180 -17.86 -1.18 -16.85
C GLY A 180 -16.72 -0.29 -17.37
N ILE A 181 -15.94 0.38 -16.50
CA ILE A 181 -14.80 1.24 -16.90
C ILE A 181 -13.74 0.43 -17.65
N GLY A 182 -13.50 -0.82 -17.25
CA GLY A 182 -12.61 -1.74 -17.96
C GLY A 182 -11.12 -1.42 -17.88
N THR A 183 -10.73 -0.49 -17.00
CA THR A 183 -9.34 -0.14 -16.69
C THR A 183 -9.25 0.62 -15.36
N THR A 184 -8.03 1.00 -14.95
CA THR A 184 -7.83 1.89 -13.80
C THR A 184 -8.49 3.25 -14.03
N SER A 185 -8.87 3.93 -12.95
CA SER A 185 -9.35 5.31 -12.98
C SER A 185 -8.38 6.23 -12.24
N ALA A 186 -8.40 7.53 -12.56
CA ALA A 186 -7.70 8.52 -11.77
C ALA A 186 -8.14 8.45 -10.30
N VAL A 187 -7.20 8.63 -9.37
CA VAL A 187 -7.52 8.60 -7.95
C VAL A 187 -8.47 9.74 -7.57
N GLY A 188 -9.47 9.43 -6.75
CA GLY A 188 -10.47 10.40 -6.30
C GLY A 188 -11.77 10.40 -7.09
N CYS A 189 -11.91 9.53 -8.11
CA CYS A 189 -13.15 9.40 -8.88
C CYS A 189 -14.33 8.81 -8.05
N PHE A 190 -14.04 8.16 -6.93
CA PHE A 190 -15.05 7.48 -6.10
C PHE A 190 -15.10 8.04 -4.66
N PRO A 191 -15.57 9.29 -4.46
CA PRO A 191 -15.62 9.93 -3.14
C PRO A 191 -16.59 9.24 -2.18
N GLY A 192 -17.59 8.52 -2.70
CA GLY A 192 -18.49 7.69 -1.87
C GLY A 192 -17.82 6.46 -1.26
N GLY A 193 -16.62 6.09 -1.71
CA GLY A 193 -15.86 4.94 -1.23
C GLY A 193 -14.95 5.20 -0.04
N VAL A 194 -14.85 6.46 0.42
CA VAL A 194 -13.90 6.88 1.45
C VAL A 194 -14.21 6.23 2.79
N SER A 195 -13.19 5.66 3.45
CA SER A 195 -13.33 5.02 4.76
C SER A 195 -13.56 6.02 5.88
N GLN A 196 -13.95 5.52 7.06
CA GLN A 196 -14.11 6.35 8.27
C GLN A 196 -12.80 7.04 8.72
N TYR A 197 -11.64 6.58 8.24
CA TYR A 197 -10.34 7.22 8.48
C TYR A 197 -9.94 8.22 7.39
N GLY A 198 -10.76 8.42 6.36
CA GLY A 198 -10.47 9.31 5.24
C GLY A 198 -9.63 8.66 4.13
N ALA A 199 -9.32 7.37 4.23
CA ALA A 199 -8.59 6.64 3.20
C ALA A 199 -9.54 6.36 2.02
N ALA A 200 -9.17 6.85 0.84
CA ALA A 200 -9.93 6.76 -0.38
C ALA A 200 -9.47 5.55 -1.22
N GLU A 201 -10.41 5.02 -2.01
CA GLU A 201 -10.17 3.92 -2.95
C GLU A 201 -9.44 2.74 -2.30
N MET A 202 -9.82 2.42 -1.05
CA MET A 202 -9.39 1.20 -0.38
C MET A 202 -9.98 -0.05 -1.05
N LEU A 203 -11.06 0.09 -1.83
CA LEU A 203 -11.70 -1.02 -2.53
C LEU A 203 -11.75 -0.70 -4.01
N GLY A 204 -11.39 -1.68 -4.85
CA GLY A 204 -11.35 -1.52 -6.29
C GLY A 204 -10.15 -0.71 -6.80
N ASN A 205 -10.23 -0.30 -8.06
CA ASN A 205 -9.15 0.33 -8.84
C ASN A 205 -7.94 -0.61 -8.97
N VAL A 206 -7.14 -0.83 -7.92
CA VAL A 206 -6.00 -1.75 -7.93
C VAL A 206 -5.94 -2.57 -6.66
N TRP A 207 -5.49 -3.82 -6.79
CA TRP A 207 -4.95 -4.57 -5.67
C TRP A 207 -3.77 -3.82 -5.07
N GLU A 208 -3.68 -3.81 -3.75
CA GLU A 208 -2.61 -3.13 -3.04
C GLU A 208 -1.72 -4.13 -2.30
N TRP A 209 -0.43 -4.11 -2.62
CA TRP A 209 0.58 -4.86 -1.89
C TRP A 209 0.63 -4.47 -0.41
N THR A 210 0.68 -5.48 0.46
CA THR A 210 0.98 -5.33 1.89
C THR A 210 2.35 -5.93 2.18
N ARG A 211 2.96 -5.59 3.33
CA ARG A 211 4.21 -6.24 3.75
C ARG A 211 4.00 -7.67 4.28
N SER A 212 2.76 -8.03 4.63
CA SER A 212 2.42 -9.31 5.24
C SER A 212 2.63 -10.48 4.29
N LYS A 213 3.36 -11.50 4.77
CA LYS A 213 3.34 -12.85 4.21
C LYS A 213 1.94 -13.45 4.37
N TYR A 214 1.51 -14.23 3.39
CA TYR A 214 0.25 -14.95 3.48
C TYR A 214 0.40 -16.12 4.46
N ALA A 215 -0.36 -16.04 5.55
CA ALA A 215 -0.41 -17.05 6.59
C ALA A 215 -1.86 -17.36 6.98
N GLY A 216 -2.03 -18.46 7.73
CA GLY A 216 -3.30 -18.85 8.32
C GLY A 216 -3.86 -17.80 9.29
N TYR A 217 -5.14 -17.95 9.60
CA TYR A 217 -5.81 -17.22 10.67
C TYR A 217 -5.86 -18.07 11.95
N GLU A 218 -5.92 -17.47 13.13
CA GLU A 218 -6.07 -16.03 13.43
C GLU A 218 -4.79 -15.19 13.18
N TYR A 219 -4.91 -13.86 13.06
CA TYR A 219 -3.72 -13.01 12.86
C TYR A 219 -2.94 -12.99 14.17
N GLN A 220 -1.65 -13.31 14.10
CA GLN A 220 -0.76 -13.35 15.25
C GLN A 220 0.33 -12.30 15.08
N ALA A 221 0.32 -11.28 15.93
CA ALA A 221 1.40 -10.29 15.97
C ALA A 221 2.70 -10.98 16.37
N GLY A 222 3.79 -10.73 15.63
CA GLY A 222 5.11 -11.26 15.94
C GLY A 222 5.41 -12.67 15.43
N ASP A 223 4.51 -13.31 14.68
CA ASP A 223 4.73 -14.64 14.10
C ASP A 223 5.66 -14.65 12.86
N GLY A 224 6.29 -13.51 12.57
CA GLY A 224 7.19 -13.33 11.44
C GLY A 224 6.50 -12.96 10.14
N ARG A 225 5.17 -12.92 10.04
CA ARG A 225 4.48 -12.57 8.79
C ARG A 225 4.77 -11.14 8.30
N GLU A 226 5.18 -10.25 9.20
CA GLU A 226 5.53 -8.86 8.87
C GLU A 226 7.02 -8.65 8.56
N GLN A 227 7.83 -9.72 8.59
CA GLN A 227 9.26 -9.61 8.30
C GLN A 227 9.49 -9.32 6.81
N LEU A 228 10.31 -8.29 6.58
CA LEU A 228 10.88 -7.97 5.28
C LEU A 228 12.16 -8.79 5.14
N ASP A 229 12.09 -9.85 4.35
CA ASP A 229 13.20 -10.74 4.06
C ASP A 229 13.19 -11.10 2.58
N ALA A 230 14.31 -11.67 2.13
CA ALA A 230 14.44 -12.16 0.76
C ALA A 230 13.67 -13.47 0.50
N SER A 231 12.75 -13.88 1.38
CA SER A 231 11.94 -15.08 1.14
C SER A 231 11.04 -14.87 -0.08
N ASP A 232 10.83 -15.95 -0.84
CA ASP A 232 9.83 -15.98 -1.92
C ASP A 232 8.43 -16.31 -1.39
N ASP A 233 8.23 -16.13 -0.08
CA ASP A 233 6.95 -16.30 0.57
C ASP A 233 5.93 -15.39 -0.11
N ILE A 234 4.80 -15.99 -0.51
CA ILE A 234 3.69 -15.28 -1.11
C ILE A 234 3.22 -14.15 -0.19
N ARG A 235 3.00 -12.97 -0.78
CA ARG A 235 2.62 -11.75 -0.05
C ARG A 235 1.14 -11.47 -0.26
N VAL A 236 0.53 -10.84 0.72
CA VAL A 236 -0.89 -10.51 0.71
C VAL A 236 -1.14 -9.26 -0.13
N LEU A 237 -2.20 -9.30 -0.95
CA LEU A 237 -2.82 -8.15 -1.58
C LEU A 237 -4.25 -7.95 -1.04
N ARG A 238 -4.68 -6.70 -0.96
CA ARG A 238 -6.01 -6.32 -0.48
C ARG A 238 -6.71 -5.35 -1.44
N GLY A 239 -8.02 -5.19 -1.28
CA GLY A 239 -8.82 -4.16 -1.96
C GLY A 239 -9.57 -4.59 -3.22
N GLY A 240 -9.06 -5.55 -4.00
CA GLY A 240 -9.62 -5.83 -5.33
C GLY A 240 -9.19 -4.80 -6.36
N SER A 241 -9.29 -5.15 -7.65
CA SER A 241 -9.00 -4.22 -8.76
C SER A 241 -10.22 -3.94 -9.62
N TRP A 242 -10.06 -3.03 -10.59
CA TRP A 242 -11.08 -2.63 -11.57
C TRP A 242 -11.71 -3.79 -12.36
N TYR A 243 -11.04 -4.94 -12.49
CA TYR A 243 -11.56 -6.11 -13.22
C TYR A 243 -12.27 -7.13 -12.32
N ASN A 244 -12.26 -6.92 -11.01
CA ASN A 244 -12.86 -7.84 -10.07
C ASN A 244 -14.32 -7.49 -9.77
N SER A 245 -15.14 -8.52 -9.50
CA SER A 245 -16.48 -8.34 -8.95
C SER A 245 -16.42 -7.93 -7.49
N HIS A 246 -17.53 -7.40 -6.98
CA HIS A 246 -17.65 -6.96 -5.58
C HIS A 246 -17.28 -8.03 -4.53
N ASP A 247 -17.36 -9.32 -4.85
CA ASP A 247 -16.95 -10.42 -3.96
C ASP A 247 -15.50 -10.31 -3.50
N ALA A 248 -14.63 -9.82 -4.39
CA ALA A 248 -13.20 -9.61 -4.15
C ALA A 248 -12.87 -8.21 -3.60
N LEU A 249 -13.85 -7.30 -3.57
CA LEU A 249 -13.70 -5.94 -3.03
C LEU A 249 -14.07 -5.84 -1.54
N ARG A 250 -14.44 -6.94 -0.88
CA ARG A 250 -14.83 -6.88 0.54
C ARG A 250 -13.64 -6.49 1.41
N CYS A 251 -13.87 -5.72 2.48
CA CYS A 251 -12.83 -5.27 3.40
C CYS A 251 -11.97 -6.41 3.96
N ALA A 252 -12.53 -7.60 4.21
CA ALA A 252 -11.81 -8.80 4.68
C ALA A 252 -11.27 -9.70 3.56
N TYR A 253 -11.49 -9.38 2.27
CA TYR A 253 -11.06 -10.26 1.19
C TYR A 253 -9.55 -10.25 1.00
N ARG A 254 -8.94 -11.42 0.99
CA ARG A 254 -7.50 -11.61 0.88
C ARG A 254 -7.17 -12.26 -0.44
N ARG A 255 -6.25 -11.66 -1.17
CA ARG A 255 -5.55 -12.31 -2.26
C ARG A 255 -4.09 -12.47 -1.86
N TRP A 256 -3.40 -13.39 -2.51
CA TRP A 256 -1.97 -13.58 -2.35
C TRP A 256 -1.34 -13.80 -3.72
N ASN A 257 -0.07 -13.45 -3.84
CA ASN A 257 0.71 -13.77 -5.03
C ASN A 257 2.20 -13.81 -4.71
N SER A 258 3.00 -14.31 -5.66
CA SER A 258 4.46 -14.20 -5.61
C SER A 258 4.87 -12.73 -5.44
N PRO A 259 5.89 -12.42 -4.63
CA PRO A 259 6.38 -11.04 -4.49
C PRO A 259 6.95 -10.46 -5.80
N LEU A 260 7.22 -11.30 -6.82
CA LEU A 260 7.62 -10.89 -8.17
C LEU A 260 6.45 -10.53 -9.11
N TYR A 261 5.23 -10.88 -8.72
CA TYR A 261 4.05 -10.64 -9.55
C TYR A 261 3.77 -9.14 -9.69
N GLY A 262 3.31 -8.72 -10.86
CA GLY A 262 2.84 -7.36 -11.10
C GLY A 262 2.08 -7.32 -12.41
N ASP A 263 0.77 -7.07 -12.36
CA ASP A 263 -0.09 -6.93 -13.53
C ASP A 263 -0.73 -5.53 -13.58
N VAL A 264 -1.57 -5.29 -14.59
CA VAL A 264 -2.32 -4.04 -14.81
C VAL A 264 -3.37 -3.72 -13.73
N GLY A 265 -3.55 -4.59 -12.74
CA GLY A 265 -4.43 -4.39 -11.60
C GLY A 265 -3.71 -4.45 -10.26
N CYS A 266 -2.37 -4.53 -10.22
CA CYS A 266 -1.59 -4.58 -8.99
C CYS A 266 -0.74 -3.32 -8.82
N GLY A 267 -1.06 -2.56 -7.78
CA GLY A 267 -0.32 -1.40 -7.32
C GLY A 267 -0.05 -1.51 -5.82
N PHE A 268 0.05 -0.35 -5.16
CA PHE A 268 0.26 -0.31 -3.72
C PHE A 268 -0.11 1.06 -3.14
N ARG A 269 -0.28 1.11 -1.83
CA ARG A 269 -0.24 2.34 -1.04
C ARG A 269 0.82 2.24 0.03
N VAL A 270 1.19 3.40 0.56
CA VAL A 270 2.19 3.49 1.63
C VAL A 270 1.53 3.78 2.97
N CYS A 271 2.19 3.39 4.05
CA CYS A 271 1.95 3.89 5.39
C CYS A 271 3.24 4.51 5.97
N VAL A 272 3.08 5.32 7.00
CA VAL A 272 4.16 5.80 7.87
C VAL A 272 4.01 5.11 9.21
N SER A 273 5.07 4.43 9.62
CA SER A 273 5.09 3.58 10.82
C SER A 273 6.42 3.75 11.55
N PRO A 274 6.44 3.73 12.90
CA PRO A 274 7.69 3.66 13.62
C PRO A 274 8.27 2.27 13.36
N PHE A 275 9.50 2.21 12.82
CA PHE A 275 10.17 0.92 12.79
C PHE A 275 10.65 0.64 14.21
N PRO A 276 10.43 -0.55 14.78
CA PRO A 276 11.17 -0.91 15.97
C PRO A 276 12.63 -0.82 15.57
N ALA A 277 13.39 0.09 16.20
CA ALA A 277 14.83 0.04 16.13
C ALA A 277 15.17 -1.40 16.47
N THR A 278 15.72 -2.14 15.50
CA THR A 278 16.34 -3.43 15.82
C THR A 278 17.26 -3.11 16.97
N SER A 279 16.93 -3.64 18.15
CA SER A 279 17.81 -3.60 19.30
C SER A 279 19.03 -4.40 18.87
N GLY A 280 19.99 -3.72 18.25
CA GLY A 280 21.28 -4.27 17.96
C GLY A 280 21.96 -4.54 19.28
N ARG A 281 22.15 -5.81 19.59
CA ARG A 281 23.45 -6.47 19.56
C ARG A 281 23.25 -7.99 19.53
#